data_AF-A0A7Z9PWV7-F1
#
_entry.id   AF-A0A7Z9PWV7-F1
#
_cell.length_a   1.000
_cell.length_b   1.000
_cell.length_c   1.000
_cell.angle_alpha   90.00
_cell.angle_beta   90.00
_cell.angle_gamma   90.00
#
_symmetry.space_group_name_H-M   'P 1'
#
loop_
_entity.id
_entity.type
_entity.pdbx_description
1 polymer ?
#
loop_
_entity_poly.entity_id
_entity_poly.type
_entity_poly.pdbx_seq_one_letter_code
_entity_poly.pdbx_strand_id
1 'polypeptide(L)'
;MAISSHHRKLVQHHLTRLSPQGQEAYRAVKKRTSRLQKNAGDRYIQVADAVDKLLLEGKLESAKDAEGESLVKNLADLCGNKDIPKTYRNDTIGWTITHLTYPETSLNQVDSKGTCTATVLAYDLAQENGAEFTRLVDGLMSRQRAVTLANGEVMKRAVSSVQGNISTGTPVSSMLQASFMDFAVPEDVYRIRKDEFEGTQDTGLAPEALKRLYEAVENRRLETRPVSGEEMRVLLGSVDDSIPVCLRWSEREKTDESSVETAEKEPEHSYHMVLVKAQDENWVEFRNPWGPTKSKQLSEFGRQILDNGHERFPRAEFYKRLNYAVIPEGWAMTADQERNWSIKAPLPTGRPIEREAPQAPEPESSLDRTLAQQEAIIAGPLPPPVESPKEKGILASILGLFA
;
A
#
# COMPACT_ATOMS: atom_id res chain seq x y z
N MET A 1 2.29 -35.13 9.38
CA MET A 1 3.27 -35.24 8.28
C MET A 1 4.66 -35.35 8.89
N ALA A 2 5.51 -36.27 8.41
CA ALA A 2 6.87 -36.40 8.92
C ALA A 2 7.75 -35.31 8.27
N ILE A 3 8.18 -34.31 9.06
CA ILE A 3 9.17 -33.33 8.62
C ILE A 3 10.44 -34.08 8.24
N SER A 4 10.90 -33.90 7.00
CA SER A 4 12.07 -34.60 6.47
C SER A 4 13.30 -34.34 7.35
N SER A 5 14.19 -35.34 7.45
CA SER A 5 15.47 -35.18 8.16
C SER A 5 16.27 -33.99 7.62
N HIS A 6 16.12 -33.68 6.33
CA HIS A 6 16.76 -32.56 5.66
C HIS A 6 16.26 -31.19 6.16
N HIS A 7 14.94 -30.98 6.24
CA HIS A 7 14.36 -29.72 6.73
C HIS A 7 14.83 -29.39 8.15
N ARG A 8 14.84 -30.38 9.05
CA ARG A 8 15.33 -30.18 10.42
C ARG A 8 16.79 -29.76 10.48
N LYS A 9 17.65 -30.32 9.61
CA LYS A 9 19.06 -29.93 9.52
C LYS A 9 19.22 -28.50 9.01
N LEU A 10 18.46 -28.10 7.99
CA LEU A 10 18.46 -26.73 7.46
C LEU A 10 18.02 -25.71 8.51
N VAL A 11 16.89 -25.96 9.17
CA VAL A 11 16.39 -25.11 10.27
C VAL A 11 17.43 -24.99 11.38
N GLN A 12 18.03 -26.10 11.80
CA GLN A 12 19.05 -26.07 12.85
C GLN A 12 20.29 -25.27 12.42
N HIS A 13 20.71 -25.38 11.15
CA HIS A 13 21.82 -24.61 10.61
C HIS A 13 21.54 -23.10 10.65
N HIS A 14 20.38 -22.66 10.15
CA HIS A 14 20.01 -21.24 10.18
C HIS A 14 19.80 -20.74 11.61
N LEU A 15 19.21 -21.55 12.49
CA LEU A 15 19.01 -21.19 13.89
C LEU A 15 20.34 -20.88 14.61
N THR A 16 21.41 -21.61 14.29
CA THR A 16 22.73 -21.33 14.89
C THR A 16 23.35 -20.01 14.45
N ARG A 17 22.83 -19.37 13.39
CA ARG A 17 23.27 -18.05 12.92
C ARG A 17 22.59 -16.91 13.65
N LEU A 18 21.46 -17.17 14.33
CA LEU A 18 20.82 -16.18 15.19
C LEU A 18 21.64 -15.96 16.46
N SER A 19 21.52 -14.77 17.04
CA SER A 19 22.01 -14.46 18.37
C SER A 19 21.45 -15.43 19.43
N PRO A 20 22.12 -15.65 20.59
CA PRO A 20 21.58 -16.52 21.64
C PRO A 20 20.17 -16.13 22.09
N GLN A 21 19.89 -14.83 22.19
CA GLN A 21 18.57 -14.29 22.49
C GLN A 21 17.57 -14.57 21.35
N GLY A 22 18.00 -14.37 20.09
CA GLY A 22 17.20 -14.71 18.90
C GLY A 22 16.83 -16.19 18.84
N GLN A 23 17.74 -17.09 19.24
CA GLN A 23 17.46 -18.52 19.33
C GLN A 23 16.41 -18.86 20.39
N GLU A 24 16.47 -18.21 21.56
CA GLU A 24 15.47 -18.38 22.61
C GLU A 24 14.10 -17.84 22.17
N ALA A 25 14.06 -16.63 21.61
CA ALA A 25 12.87 -16.01 21.06
C ALA A 25 12.23 -16.91 19.98
N TYR A 26 13.02 -17.41 19.04
CA TYR A 26 12.57 -18.36 18.01
C TYR A 26 11.90 -19.60 18.62
N ARG A 27 12.53 -20.24 19.62
CA ARG A 27 11.97 -21.42 20.29
C ARG A 27 10.67 -21.09 21.02
N ALA A 28 10.56 -19.91 21.63
CA ALA A 28 9.35 -19.44 22.28
C ALA A 28 8.20 -19.26 21.28
N VAL A 29 8.47 -18.59 20.14
CA VAL A 29 7.53 -18.42 19.03
C VAL A 29 7.10 -19.78 18.50
N LYS A 30 8.03 -20.68 18.15
CA LYS A 30 7.73 -22.04 17.67
C LYS A 30 6.85 -22.83 18.63
N LYS A 31 7.10 -22.74 19.94
CA LYS A 31 6.27 -23.40 20.97
C LYS A 31 4.85 -22.83 20.98
N ARG A 32 4.70 -21.50 20.85
CA ARG A 32 3.39 -20.84 20.83
C ARG A 32 2.61 -21.19 19.56
N THR A 33 3.23 -21.10 18.40
CA THR A 33 2.59 -21.38 17.10
C THR A 33 2.24 -22.85 16.92
N SER A 34 3.06 -23.77 17.41
CA SER A 34 2.75 -25.21 17.42
C SER A 34 1.49 -25.52 18.25
N ARG A 35 1.29 -24.81 19.37
CA ARG A 35 0.06 -24.94 20.18
C ARG A 35 -1.14 -24.33 19.47
N LEU A 36 -0.94 -23.19 18.80
CA LEU A 36 -1.98 -22.52 18.03
C LEU A 36 -2.47 -23.42 16.89
N GLN A 37 -1.56 -23.99 16.09
CA GLN A 37 -1.90 -24.90 14.98
C GLN A 37 -2.73 -26.09 15.44
N LYS A 38 -2.36 -26.73 16.56
CA LYS A 38 -3.10 -27.88 17.11
C LYS A 38 -4.54 -27.54 17.48
N ASN A 39 -4.79 -26.31 17.91
CA ASN A 39 -6.11 -25.89 18.40
C ASN A 39 -6.98 -25.26 17.31
N ALA A 40 -6.39 -24.74 16.25
CA ALA A 40 -7.08 -23.95 15.24
C ALA A 40 -7.41 -24.73 13.95
N GLY A 41 -6.92 -25.97 13.80
CA GLY A 41 -7.09 -26.73 12.57
C GLY A 41 -6.51 -26.01 11.35
N ASP A 42 -7.26 -25.96 10.25
CA ASP A 42 -6.84 -25.35 8.98
C ASP A 42 -7.10 -23.83 8.90
N ARG A 43 -7.51 -23.20 10.01
CA ARG A 43 -7.85 -21.76 10.04
C ARG A 43 -6.68 -20.85 9.68
N TYR A 44 -5.46 -21.33 9.87
CA TYR A 44 -4.24 -20.61 9.53
C TYR A 44 -3.34 -21.48 8.64
N ILE A 45 -2.62 -20.85 7.73
CA ILE A 45 -1.68 -21.54 6.84
C ILE A 45 -0.45 -21.97 7.68
N GLN A 46 -0.42 -23.24 8.07
CA GLN A 46 0.74 -23.95 8.65
C GLN A 46 1.67 -23.05 9.51
N VAL A 47 1.12 -22.34 10.51
CA VAL A 47 1.79 -21.22 11.20
C VAL A 47 3.07 -21.66 11.89
N ALA A 48 3.14 -22.93 12.30
CA ALA A 48 4.37 -23.48 12.85
C ALA A 48 5.48 -23.59 11.78
N ASP A 49 5.16 -24.01 10.57
CA ASP A 49 6.11 -24.15 9.46
C ASP A 49 6.44 -22.80 8.83
N ALA A 50 5.51 -21.84 8.90
CA ALA A 50 5.70 -20.45 8.49
C ALA A 50 6.87 -19.77 9.22
N VAL A 51 7.05 -20.03 10.52
CA VAL A 51 8.18 -19.48 11.28
C VAL A 51 9.52 -20.09 10.84
N ASP A 52 9.54 -21.37 10.43
CA ASP A 52 10.74 -21.98 9.85
C ASP A 52 11.06 -21.32 8.51
N LYS A 53 10.05 -21.04 7.68
CA LYS A 53 10.23 -20.34 6.41
C LYS A 53 10.86 -18.95 6.61
N LEU A 54 10.34 -18.15 7.54
CA LEU A 54 10.92 -16.84 7.88
C LEU A 54 12.39 -16.94 8.33
N LEU A 55 12.75 -18.00 9.07
CA LEU A 55 14.13 -18.27 9.47
C LEU A 55 15.02 -18.63 8.26
N LEU A 56 14.53 -19.51 7.38
CA LEU A 56 15.27 -19.97 6.21
C LEU A 56 15.49 -18.86 5.18
N GLU A 57 14.54 -17.94 5.05
CA GLU A 57 14.64 -16.71 4.25
C GLU A 57 15.55 -15.64 4.89
N GLY A 58 16.03 -15.85 6.11
CA GLY A 58 16.89 -14.89 6.81
C GLY A 58 16.15 -13.66 7.36
N LYS A 59 14.82 -13.61 7.26
CA LYS A 59 14.02 -12.43 7.63
C LYS A 59 14.07 -12.10 9.12
N LEU A 60 14.22 -13.11 9.99
CA LEU A 60 14.08 -12.98 11.44
C LEU A 60 14.99 -11.96 12.13
N GLU A 61 16.17 -11.68 11.59
CA GLU A 61 17.12 -10.68 12.13
C GLU A 61 17.55 -9.60 11.10
N SER A 62 17.03 -9.66 9.87
CA SER A 62 17.46 -8.81 8.74
C SER A 62 17.11 -7.32 8.92
N ALA A 63 15.82 -7.00 9.07
CA ALA A 63 15.32 -5.66 9.32
C ALA A 63 15.07 -5.42 10.81
N LYS A 64 15.16 -4.15 11.22
CA LYS A 64 14.81 -3.68 12.56
C LYS A 64 13.58 -2.78 12.47
N ASP A 65 12.78 -2.81 13.52
CA ASP A 65 11.69 -1.86 13.69
C ASP A 65 12.19 -0.46 14.10
N ALA A 66 11.27 0.49 14.26
CA ALA A 66 11.59 1.85 14.69
C ALA A 66 12.27 1.94 16.07
N GLU A 67 12.19 0.90 16.89
CA GLU A 67 12.76 0.82 18.23
C GLU A 67 14.10 0.05 18.25
N GLY A 68 14.57 -0.40 17.07
CA GLY A 68 15.83 -1.14 16.91
C GLY A 68 15.72 -2.65 17.13
N GLU A 69 14.51 -3.18 17.28
CA GLU A 69 14.27 -4.58 17.61
C GLU A 69 14.08 -5.46 16.38
N SER A 70 14.50 -6.72 16.51
CA SER A 70 14.40 -7.73 15.45
C SER A 70 12.98 -8.30 15.30
N LEU A 71 12.65 -8.80 14.11
CA LEU A 71 11.41 -9.53 13.87
C LEU A 71 11.21 -10.70 14.84
N VAL A 72 12.24 -11.51 15.11
CA VAL A 72 12.09 -12.67 16.02
C VAL A 72 11.74 -12.26 17.45
N LYS A 73 12.30 -11.14 17.93
CA LYS A 73 11.94 -10.59 19.24
C LYS A 73 10.49 -10.06 19.22
N ASN A 74 10.11 -9.27 18.21
CA ASN A 74 8.75 -8.74 18.11
C ASN A 74 7.69 -9.85 18.01
N LEU A 75 7.99 -10.94 17.29
CA LEU A 75 7.12 -12.11 17.27
C LEU A 75 7.02 -12.80 18.63
N ALA A 76 8.12 -12.86 19.40
CA ALA A 76 8.12 -13.42 20.74
C ALA A 76 7.30 -12.54 21.70
N ASP A 77 7.45 -11.22 21.61
CA ASP A 77 6.68 -10.24 22.38
C ASP A 77 5.20 -10.34 22.05
N LEU A 78 4.83 -10.34 20.76
CA LEU A 78 3.45 -10.57 20.29
C LEU A 78 2.87 -11.90 20.82
N CYS A 79 3.65 -12.98 20.79
CA CYS A 79 3.24 -14.28 21.31
C CYS A 79 3.01 -14.27 22.83
N GLY A 80 3.78 -13.44 23.56
CA GLY A 80 3.72 -13.25 25.00
C GLY A 80 2.71 -12.19 25.46
N ASN A 81 2.26 -11.30 24.56
CA ASN A 81 1.48 -10.13 24.92
C ASN A 81 0.12 -10.51 25.53
N LYS A 82 -0.03 -10.21 26.83
CA LYS A 82 -1.26 -10.49 27.59
C LYS A 82 -2.28 -9.36 27.49
N ASP A 83 -1.90 -8.19 26.99
CA ASP A 83 -2.78 -7.04 26.82
C ASP A 83 -3.62 -7.14 25.57
N ILE A 84 -3.25 -7.94 24.57
CA ILE A 84 -4.16 -8.31 23.49
C ILE A 84 -5.35 -9.11 24.07
N PRO A 85 -6.60 -8.64 23.90
CA PRO A 85 -7.78 -9.35 24.39
C PRO A 85 -7.86 -10.80 23.92
N LYS A 86 -8.22 -11.68 24.86
CA LYS A 86 -8.27 -13.14 24.63
C LYS A 86 -9.15 -13.53 23.43
N THR A 87 -10.18 -12.74 23.14
CA THR A 87 -11.15 -12.99 22.06
C THR A 87 -10.52 -13.03 20.67
N TYR A 88 -9.45 -12.27 20.42
CA TYR A 88 -8.78 -12.23 19.12
C TYR A 88 -7.27 -12.40 19.20
N ARG A 89 -6.69 -12.69 20.38
CA ARG A 89 -5.24 -12.90 20.54
C ARG A 89 -4.68 -13.97 19.61
N ASN A 90 -5.34 -15.12 19.54
CA ASN A 90 -4.90 -16.23 18.69
C ASN A 90 -4.95 -15.86 17.21
N ASP A 91 -6.02 -15.17 16.79
CA ASP A 91 -6.16 -14.67 15.42
C ASP A 91 -5.10 -13.62 15.09
N THR A 92 -4.79 -12.73 16.03
CA THR A 92 -3.74 -11.72 15.84
C THR A 92 -2.40 -12.39 15.57
N ILE A 93 -2.00 -13.34 16.42
CA ILE A 93 -0.73 -14.07 16.26
C ILE A 93 -0.71 -14.85 14.93
N GLY A 94 -1.77 -15.61 14.65
CA GLY A 94 -1.87 -16.45 13.46
C GLY A 94 -1.82 -15.64 12.16
N TRP A 95 -2.61 -14.57 12.07
CA TRP A 95 -2.66 -13.72 10.87
C TRP A 95 -1.40 -12.89 10.70
N THR A 96 -0.79 -12.36 11.77
CA THR A 96 0.48 -11.62 11.65
C THR A 96 1.56 -12.50 11.02
N ILE A 97 1.74 -13.73 11.52
CA ILE A 97 2.72 -14.67 10.97
C ILE A 97 2.36 -15.07 9.53
N THR A 98 1.08 -15.27 9.24
CA THR A 98 0.61 -15.57 7.88
C THR A 98 0.95 -14.44 6.91
N HIS A 99 0.71 -13.19 7.30
CA HIS A 99 1.01 -11.99 6.51
C HIS A 99 2.49 -11.80 6.25
N LEU A 100 3.35 -12.05 7.23
CA LEU A 100 4.81 -11.98 7.06
C LEU A 100 5.34 -13.06 6.11
N THR A 101 4.67 -14.22 6.06
CA THR A 101 5.16 -15.40 5.33
C THR A 101 4.60 -15.50 3.92
N TYR A 102 3.37 -15.01 3.73
CA TYR A 102 2.62 -15.06 2.47
C TYR A 102 1.87 -13.74 2.22
N PRO A 103 2.55 -12.58 2.21
CA PRO A 103 1.89 -11.28 2.09
C PRO A 103 1.06 -11.17 0.80
N GLU A 104 1.56 -11.74 -0.31
CA GLU A 104 0.92 -11.74 -1.64
C GLU A 104 -0.48 -12.35 -1.69
N THR A 105 -0.78 -13.30 -0.80
CA THR A 105 -2.10 -13.96 -0.78
C THR A 105 -2.95 -13.55 0.40
N SER A 106 -2.37 -12.94 1.43
CA SER A 106 -3.06 -12.69 2.70
C SER A 106 -3.24 -11.21 3.05
N LEU A 107 -2.45 -10.29 2.49
CA LEU A 107 -2.55 -8.85 2.74
C LEU A 107 -3.26 -8.11 1.60
N ASN A 108 -4.52 -8.44 1.35
CA ASN A 108 -5.29 -7.83 0.27
C ASN A 108 -6.22 -6.72 0.77
N GLN A 109 -6.63 -5.87 -0.16
CA GLN A 109 -7.64 -4.84 0.01
C GLN A 109 -8.95 -5.54 0.35
N VAL A 110 -9.65 -4.98 1.33
CA VAL A 110 -10.87 -5.56 1.86
C VAL A 110 -12.01 -5.27 0.88
N ASP A 111 -12.49 -6.27 0.13
CA ASP A 111 -13.66 -6.20 -0.78
C ASP A 111 -13.80 -4.89 -1.59
N SER A 112 -12.80 -4.57 -2.40
CA SER A 112 -12.81 -3.42 -3.32
C SER A 112 -12.92 -2.03 -2.68
N LYS A 113 -12.71 -1.92 -1.36
CA LYS A 113 -12.72 -0.65 -0.62
C LYS A 113 -11.59 0.29 -0.99
N GLY A 114 -11.72 1.60 -0.93
CA GLY A 114 -10.66 2.55 -1.31
C GLY A 114 -9.38 2.56 -0.44
N THR A 115 -9.08 1.48 0.28
CA THR A 115 -7.86 1.25 1.08
C THR A 115 -6.65 0.77 0.25
N CYS A 116 -6.64 0.95 -1.08
CA CYS A 116 -5.55 0.47 -1.96
C CYS A 116 -4.17 0.94 -1.46
N THR A 117 -4.04 2.23 -1.12
CA THR A 117 -2.83 2.83 -0.57
C THR A 117 -2.40 2.18 0.75
N ALA A 118 -3.30 2.07 1.72
CA ALA A 118 -3.01 1.48 3.02
C ALA A 118 -2.64 -0.02 2.89
N THR A 119 -3.23 -0.70 1.90
CA THR A 119 -2.93 -2.10 1.59
C THR A 119 -1.55 -2.26 0.96
N VAL A 120 -1.15 -1.36 0.06
CA VAL A 120 0.20 -1.36 -0.53
C VAL A 120 1.25 -1.15 0.55
N LEU A 121 1.08 -0.16 1.44
CA LEU A 121 2.02 0.06 2.55
C LEU A 121 2.08 -1.13 3.52
N ALA A 122 0.92 -1.71 3.87
CA ALA A 122 0.89 -2.89 4.74
C ALA A 122 1.65 -4.09 4.13
N TYR A 123 1.50 -4.30 2.82
CA TYR A 123 2.22 -5.33 2.07
C TYR A 123 3.72 -5.05 2.04
N ASP A 124 4.11 -3.82 1.69
CA ASP A 124 5.50 -3.39 1.60
C ASP A 124 6.22 -3.54 2.96
N LEU A 125 5.59 -3.12 4.05
CA LEU A 125 6.08 -3.36 5.40
C LEU A 125 6.23 -4.85 5.72
N ALA A 126 5.24 -5.69 5.41
CA ALA A 126 5.35 -7.12 5.71
C ALA A 126 6.45 -7.81 4.89
N GLN A 127 6.73 -7.32 3.69
CA GLN A 127 7.75 -7.86 2.80
C GLN A 127 9.17 -7.40 3.21
N GLU A 128 9.35 -6.09 3.39
CA GLU A 128 10.66 -5.45 3.53
C GLU A 128 11.03 -5.14 4.99
N ASN A 129 10.05 -4.84 5.86
CA ASN A 129 10.29 -4.58 7.28
C ASN A 129 9.27 -5.29 8.19
N GLY A 130 9.33 -6.61 8.18
CA GLY A 130 8.43 -7.45 9.00
C GLY A 130 8.52 -7.16 10.50
N ALA A 131 9.66 -6.66 10.99
CA ALA A 131 9.83 -6.25 12.38
C ALA A 131 8.90 -5.09 12.73
N GLU A 132 8.90 -4.03 11.92
CA GLU A 132 8.00 -2.88 12.07
C GLU A 132 6.54 -3.28 11.89
N PHE A 133 6.21 -4.08 10.87
CA PHE A 133 4.86 -4.62 10.69
C PHE A 133 4.35 -5.30 11.97
N THR A 134 5.17 -6.16 12.57
CA THR A 134 4.81 -6.90 13.79
C THR A 134 4.61 -5.95 14.98
N ARG A 135 5.48 -4.95 15.14
CA ARG A 135 5.42 -3.96 16.23
C ARG A 135 4.13 -3.14 16.14
N LEU A 136 3.79 -2.65 14.95
CA LEU A 136 2.54 -1.91 14.70
C LEU A 136 1.32 -2.77 15.05
N VAL A 137 1.29 -4.03 14.60
CA VAL A 137 0.18 -4.93 14.89
C VAL A 137 0.05 -5.21 16.39
N ASP A 138 1.16 -5.47 17.11
CA ASP A 138 1.14 -5.73 18.55
C ASP A 138 0.57 -4.54 19.34
N GLY A 139 1.09 -3.33 19.06
CA GLY A 139 0.65 -2.09 19.72
C GLY A 139 -0.83 -1.76 19.45
N LEU A 140 -1.26 -1.82 18.20
CA LEU A 140 -2.64 -1.52 17.81
C LEU A 140 -3.63 -2.58 18.31
N MET A 141 -3.24 -3.86 18.36
CA MET A 141 -4.12 -4.94 18.83
C MET A 141 -4.18 -5.04 20.36
N SER A 142 -3.23 -4.41 21.08
CA SER A 142 -3.25 -4.31 22.53
C SER A 142 -4.47 -3.55 23.08
N ARG A 143 -4.60 -3.54 24.41
CA ARG A 143 -5.58 -2.69 25.12
C ARG A 143 -5.30 -1.19 24.99
N GLN A 144 -4.04 -0.79 24.79
CA GLN A 144 -3.69 0.61 24.59
C GLN A 144 -4.15 1.13 23.24
N ARG A 145 -4.25 0.23 22.23
CA ARG A 145 -4.79 0.53 20.90
C ARG A 145 -4.03 1.67 20.22
N ALA A 146 -2.72 1.73 20.43
CA ALA A 146 -1.89 2.81 19.93
C ALA A 146 -0.45 2.34 19.78
N VAL A 147 0.30 3.02 18.93
CA VAL A 147 1.73 2.81 18.70
C VAL A 147 2.38 4.14 18.34
N THR A 148 3.61 4.36 18.81
CA THR A 148 4.43 5.49 18.38
C THR A 148 5.15 5.12 17.10
N LEU A 149 5.01 5.93 16.06
CA LEU A 149 5.63 5.74 14.75
C LEU A 149 7.09 6.21 14.76
N ALA A 150 7.83 5.89 13.70
CA ALA A 150 9.25 6.21 13.60
C ALA A 150 9.53 7.72 13.60
N ASN A 151 8.58 8.55 13.16
CA ASN A 151 8.65 10.00 13.25
C ASN A 151 8.24 10.58 14.63
N GLY A 152 7.88 9.73 15.59
CA GLY A 152 7.45 10.12 16.94
C GLY A 152 5.95 10.41 17.10
N GLU A 153 5.16 10.43 16.01
CA GLU A 153 3.71 10.59 16.10
C GLU A 153 3.02 9.33 16.63
N VAL A 154 1.81 9.49 17.19
CA VAL A 154 1.05 8.35 17.73
C VAL A 154 -0.06 7.96 16.76
N MET A 155 0.01 6.75 16.23
CA MET A 155 -1.09 6.13 15.49
C MET A 155 -1.99 5.34 16.43
N LYS A 156 -3.31 5.51 16.29
CA LYS A 156 -4.32 4.80 17.10
C LYS A 156 -5.03 3.73 16.28
N ARG A 157 -5.57 2.73 16.97
CA ARG A 157 -6.44 1.72 16.35
C ARG A 157 -7.73 2.37 15.89
N ALA A 158 -8.08 2.24 14.61
CA ALA A 158 -9.32 2.75 14.07
C ALA A 158 -10.53 2.18 14.81
N VAL A 159 -11.53 3.01 15.11
CA VAL A 159 -12.69 2.60 15.93
C VAL A 159 -13.50 1.50 15.24
N SER A 160 -13.54 1.51 13.91
CA SER A 160 -14.32 0.60 13.05
C SER A 160 -13.65 -0.75 12.79
N SER A 161 -12.41 -0.97 13.25
CA SER A 161 -11.54 -2.08 12.80
C SER A 161 -11.79 -3.47 13.42
N VAL A 162 -12.40 -3.57 14.60
CA VAL A 162 -12.50 -4.84 15.37
C VAL A 162 -13.94 -5.28 15.65
N GLN A 163 -14.94 -4.58 15.14
CA GLN A 163 -16.34 -4.94 15.37
C GLN A 163 -16.75 -6.11 14.46
N GLY A 164 -17.16 -7.21 15.11
CA GLY A 164 -17.40 -8.55 14.55
C GLY A 164 -18.29 -8.59 13.31
N ASN A 165 -18.00 -9.58 12.45
CA ASN A 165 -18.26 -9.67 11.02
C ASN A 165 -17.32 -8.82 10.15
N ILE A 166 -16.07 -9.28 10.09
CA ILE A 166 -15.19 -9.01 8.96
C ILE A 166 -15.53 -10.07 7.92
N SER A 167 -16.63 -9.89 7.18
CA SER A 167 -16.99 -10.80 6.09
C SER A 167 -16.05 -10.70 4.88
N THR A 168 -15.02 -9.84 4.96
CA THR A 168 -14.38 -9.22 3.79
C THR A 168 -12.84 -9.06 3.92
N GLY A 169 -12.23 -9.56 5.01
CA GLY A 169 -10.79 -9.41 5.28
C GLY A 169 -10.33 -10.07 6.58
N THR A 170 -9.03 -10.10 6.85
CA THR A 170 -8.51 -10.65 8.12
C THR A 170 -8.56 -9.59 9.23
N PRO A 171 -8.70 -9.96 10.52
CA PRO A 171 -8.68 -8.98 11.61
C PRO A 171 -7.44 -8.09 11.64
N VAL A 172 -6.28 -8.61 11.26
CA VAL A 172 -5.03 -7.85 11.25
C VAL A 172 -5.01 -6.88 10.06
N SER A 173 -5.29 -7.36 8.85
CA SER A 173 -5.27 -6.51 7.65
C SER A 173 -6.32 -5.41 7.69
N SER A 174 -7.56 -5.73 8.06
CA SER A 174 -8.63 -4.73 8.20
C SER A 174 -8.33 -3.69 9.27
N MET A 175 -7.70 -4.11 10.37
CA MET A 175 -7.31 -3.20 11.43
C MET A 175 -6.20 -2.26 11.01
N LEU A 176 -5.14 -2.79 10.44
CA LEU A 176 -4.00 -1.99 10.04
C LEU A 176 -4.37 -1.02 8.92
N GLN A 177 -5.12 -1.47 7.92
CA GLN A 177 -5.58 -0.62 6.83
C GLN A 177 -6.46 0.53 7.33
N ALA A 178 -7.48 0.25 8.16
CA ALA A 178 -8.34 1.30 8.70
C ALA A 178 -7.54 2.29 9.58
N SER A 179 -6.60 1.80 10.39
CA SER A 179 -5.72 2.65 11.19
C SER A 179 -4.83 3.56 10.36
N PHE A 180 -4.30 3.07 9.24
CA PHE A 180 -3.54 3.88 8.30
C PHE A 180 -4.41 4.95 7.65
N MET A 181 -5.66 4.64 7.29
CA MET A 181 -6.60 5.63 6.75
C MET A 181 -6.91 6.74 7.78
N ASP A 182 -7.27 6.38 9.01
CA ASP A 182 -7.54 7.33 10.11
C ASP A 182 -6.31 8.19 10.44
N PHE A 183 -5.10 7.62 10.40
CA PHE A 183 -3.87 8.37 10.68
C PHE A 183 -3.53 9.38 9.57
N ALA A 184 -3.74 8.98 8.32
CA ALA A 184 -3.44 9.78 7.15
C ALA A 184 -4.34 11.02 7.06
N VAL A 185 -5.59 10.92 7.52
CA VAL A 185 -6.59 12.01 7.51
C VAL A 185 -7.08 12.23 8.94
N PRO A 186 -6.33 12.96 9.79
CA PRO A 186 -6.60 13.04 11.23
C PRO A 186 -7.90 13.75 11.61
N GLU A 187 -8.47 14.54 10.70
CA GLU A 187 -9.72 15.27 10.89
C GLU A 187 -10.96 14.39 10.65
N ASP A 188 -10.79 13.23 10.00
CA ASP A 188 -11.87 12.34 9.62
C ASP A 188 -11.69 10.94 10.19
N VAL A 189 -12.77 10.15 10.20
CA VAL A 189 -12.74 8.75 10.63
C VAL A 189 -13.18 7.85 9.50
N TYR A 190 -12.31 6.96 9.05
CA TYR A 190 -12.61 6.00 8.02
C TYR A 190 -13.53 4.89 8.54
N ARG A 191 -14.69 4.77 7.91
CA ARG A 191 -15.71 3.77 8.21
C ARG A 191 -15.54 2.60 7.26
N ILE A 192 -14.64 1.67 7.58
CA ILE A 192 -14.32 0.51 6.74
C ILE A 192 -15.55 -0.29 6.28
N ARG A 193 -16.66 -0.32 7.02
CA ARG A 193 -17.89 -1.02 6.58
C ARG A 193 -18.65 -0.30 5.47
N LYS A 194 -18.58 1.03 5.45
CA LYS A 194 -19.24 1.89 4.47
C LYS A 194 -18.32 2.30 3.32
N ASP A 195 -17.02 2.09 3.48
CA ASP A 195 -15.99 2.52 2.54
C ASP A 195 -15.95 4.04 2.34
N GLU A 196 -16.06 4.82 3.41
CA GLU A 196 -16.06 6.28 3.34
C GLU A 196 -15.39 6.88 4.57
N PHE A 197 -14.83 8.09 4.44
CA PHE A 197 -14.55 8.95 5.58
C PHE A 197 -15.86 9.56 6.12
N GLU A 198 -16.04 9.53 7.43
CA GLU A 198 -17.26 9.97 8.10
C GLU A 198 -17.65 11.40 7.71
N GLY A 199 -18.83 11.58 7.12
CA GLY A 199 -19.32 12.90 6.69
C GLY A 199 -18.89 13.30 5.28
N THR A 200 -18.18 12.42 4.55
CA THR A 200 -17.73 12.64 3.17
C THR A 200 -18.24 11.52 2.24
N GLN A 201 -18.01 11.67 0.94
CA GLN A 201 -18.14 10.57 -0.05
C GLN A 201 -16.77 10.03 -0.48
N ASP A 202 -15.69 10.45 0.19
CA ASP A 202 -14.33 10.10 -0.19
C ASP A 202 -13.99 8.71 0.34
N THR A 203 -13.46 7.85 -0.54
CA THR A 203 -13.20 6.44 -0.24
C THR A 203 -11.70 6.11 -0.15
N GLY A 204 -10.81 7.03 -0.53
CA GLY A 204 -9.36 6.82 -0.63
C GLY A 204 -8.51 7.97 -0.10
N LEU A 205 -7.18 7.82 -0.18
CA LEU A 205 -6.24 8.84 0.29
C LEU A 205 -5.79 9.77 -0.85
N ALA A 206 -5.90 11.08 -0.60
CA ALA A 206 -5.24 12.10 -1.41
C ALA A 206 -3.69 11.98 -1.32
N PRO A 207 -2.94 12.48 -2.32
CA PRO A 207 -1.47 12.39 -2.35
C PRO A 207 -0.76 12.90 -1.09
N GLU A 208 -1.28 13.96 -0.46
CA GLU A 208 -0.72 14.58 0.74
C GLU A 208 -0.94 13.71 1.97
N ALA A 209 -2.12 13.08 2.09
CA ALA A 209 -2.43 12.13 3.16
C ALA A 209 -1.60 10.85 3.01
N LEU A 210 -1.42 10.37 1.77
CA LEU A 210 -0.50 9.28 1.42
C LEU A 210 0.94 9.60 1.84
N LYS A 211 1.44 10.78 1.48
CA LYS A 211 2.79 11.23 1.85
C LYS A 211 2.95 11.22 3.37
N ARG A 212 2.04 11.87 4.10
CA ARG A 212 2.02 11.88 5.57
C ARG A 212 2.11 10.48 6.16
N LEU A 213 1.32 9.54 5.65
CA LEU A 213 1.31 8.16 6.12
C LEU A 213 2.66 7.47 5.94
N TYR A 214 3.22 7.51 4.73
CA TYR A 214 4.50 6.84 4.47
C TYR A 214 5.65 7.50 5.24
N GLU A 215 5.73 8.84 5.27
CA GLU A 215 6.79 9.55 6.00
C GLU A 215 6.76 9.21 7.49
N ALA A 216 5.58 9.05 8.07
CA ALA A 216 5.44 8.71 9.49
C ALA A 216 5.88 7.27 9.79
N VAL A 217 5.51 6.33 8.91
CA VAL A 217 5.81 4.90 9.09
C VAL A 217 7.27 4.58 8.79
N GLU A 218 7.81 5.14 7.70
CA GLU A 218 9.15 4.80 7.23
C GLU A 218 10.23 5.77 7.71
N ASN A 219 9.84 6.90 8.31
CA ASN A 219 10.76 7.98 8.74
C ASN A 219 11.72 8.42 7.63
N ARG A 220 11.24 8.43 6.39
CA ARG A 220 11.93 8.98 5.23
C ARG A 220 11.06 10.04 4.60
N ARG A 221 11.67 11.09 4.06
CA ARG A 221 10.94 12.12 3.32
C ARG A 221 10.60 11.62 1.93
N LEU A 222 9.40 11.92 1.48
CA LEU A 222 8.87 11.45 0.21
C LEU A 222 8.30 12.59 -0.63
N GLU A 223 8.31 12.39 -1.93
CA GLU A 223 7.59 13.22 -2.88
C GLU A 223 6.67 12.37 -3.75
N THR A 224 5.56 12.98 -4.17
CA THR A 224 4.67 12.44 -5.19
C THR A 224 4.88 13.25 -6.45
N ARG A 225 5.32 12.59 -7.52
CA ARG A 225 5.45 13.26 -8.82
C ARG A 225 5.20 12.32 -9.99
N PRO A 226 4.81 12.86 -11.16
CA PRO A 226 4.92 12.12 -12.40
C PRO A 226 6.36 11.64 -12.60
N VAL A 227 6.52 10.40 -13.05
CA VAL A 227 7.82 9.85 -13.42
C VAL A 227 7.74 9.29 -14.83
N SER A 228 8.75 9.55 -15.63
CA SER A 228 8.89 8.97 -16.96
C SER A 228 9.21 7.47 -16.87
N GLY A 229 9.01 6.77 -17.98
CA GLY A 229 9.35 5.35 -18.01
C GLY A 229 10.82 5.01 -17.97
N GLU A 230 11.68 6.00 -18.14
CA GLU A 230 13.12 5.85 -17.95
C GLU A 230 13.51 6.07 -16.49
N GLU A 231 12.99 7.12 -15.85
CA GLU A 231 13.21 7.35 -14.41
C GLU A 231 12.75 6.15 -13.58
N MET A 232 11.57 5.59 -13.88
CA MET A 232 11.08 4.38 -13.20
C MET A 232 12.03 3.18 -13.37
N ARG A 233 12.68 3.06 -14.53
CA ARG A 233 13.60 1.95 -14.82
C ARG A 233 14.88 2.08 -14.00
N VAL A 234 15.38 3.30 -13.90
CA VAL A 234 16.54 3.61 -13.06
C VAL A 234 16.18 3.47 -11.59
N LEU A 235 14.99 3.92 -11.16
CA LEU A 235 14.49 3.72 -9.80
C LEU A 235 14.48 2.23 -9.45
N LEU A 236 13.74 1.39 -10.17
CA LEU A 236 13.65 -0.06 -9.91
C LEU A 236 15.01 -0.79 -9.97
N GLY A 237 16.01 -0.23 -10.66
CA GLY A 237 17.36 -0.79 -10.73
C GLY A 237 18.35 -0.20 -9.72
N SER A 238 17.95 0.80 -8.94
CA SER A 238 18.82 1.54 -8.00
C SER A 238 18.36 1.46 -6.55
N VAL A 239 17.05 1.42 -6.34
CA VAL A 239 16.46 0.88 -5.13
C VAL A 239 16.14 -0.57 -5.45
N ASP A 240 16.74 -1.53 -4.74
CA ASP A 240 16.35 -2.96 -4.76
C ASP A 240 14.92 -3.17 -4.19
N ASP A 241 14.09 -2.13 -4.26
CA ASP A 241 12.81 -1.98 -3.62
C ASP A 241 11.71 -1.88 -4.66
N SER A 242 10.50 -2.14 -4.18
CA SER A 242 9.29 -1.86 -4.91
C SER A 242 8.82 -0.42 -4.79
N ILE A 243 8.17 0.08 -5.84
CA ILE A 243 7.78 1.50 -5.92
C ILE A 243 6.26 1.62 -5.90
N PRO A 244 5.66 2.28 -4.90
CA PRO A 244 4.25 2.59 -4.91
C PRO A 244 3.94 3.60 -6.01
N VAL A 245 2.96 3.27 -6.85
CA VAL A 245 2.52 4.14 -7.96
C VAL A 245 1.02 4.22 -8.04
N CYS A 246 0.53 5.40 -8.38
CA CYS A 246 -0.87 5.63 -8.66
C CYS A 246 -1.12 5.53 -10.17
N LEU A 247 -1.99 4.60 -10.55
CA LEU A 247 -2.46 4.42 -11.92
C LEU A 247 -3.88 4.96 -12.06
N ARG A 248 -4.20 5.48 -13.24
CA ARG A 248 -5.57 5.70 -13.68
C ARG A 248 -6.17 4.37 -14.09
N TRP A 249 -7.25 3.98 -13.42
CA TRP A 249 -7.94 2.71 -13.61
C TRP A 249 -9.37 2.96 -14.10
N SER A 250 -9.82 2.17 -15.07
CA SER A 250 -11.21 2.28 -15.55
C SER A 250 -12.16 1.46 -14.68
N GLU A 251 -13.38 1.94 -14.45
CA GLU A 251 -14.41 1.22 -13.70
C GLU A 251 -14.73 -0.16 -14.31
N ARG A 252 -14.65 -0.31 -15.63
CA ARG A 252 -14.86 -1.59 -16.33
C ARG A 252 -13.82 -2.66 -15.97
N GLU A 253 -12.61 -2.25 -15.58
CA GLU A 253 -11.53 -3.16 -15.21
C GLU A 253 -11.59 -3.62 -13.74
N LYS A 254 -12.50 -3.06 -12.93
CA LYS A 254 -12.67 -3.41 -11.50
C LYS A 254 -13.55 -4.64 -11.27
N THR A 255 -14.46 -4.96 -12.17
CA THR A 255 -15.53 -5.94 -11.91
C THR A 255 -15.26 -7.37 -12.39
N ASP A 256 -14.15 -7.64 -13.10
CA ASP A 256 -13.87 -8.95 -13.74
C ASP A 256 -15.02 -9.51 -14.62
N GLU A 257 -16.09 -8.74 -14.82
CA GLU A 257 -17.29 -9.09 -15.58
C GLU A 257 -17.25 -8.38 -16.93
N SER A 258 -17.11 -9.17 -17.99
CA SER A 258 -17.16 -8.74 -19.40
C SER A 258 -18.54 -8.24 -19.86
N SER A 259 -19.42 -7.84 -18.94
CA SER A 259 -20.85 -7.56 -19.21
C SER A 259 -21.31 -6.20 -18.69
N VAL A 260 -20.49 -5.16 -18.84
CA VAL A 260 -21.01 -3.78 -18.84
C VAL A 260 -21.29 -3.40 -20.29
N GLU A 261 -22.36 -3.97 -20.85
CA GLU A 261 -23.04 -3.31 -21.97
C GLU A 261 -23.61 -2.00 -21.44
N THR A 262 -23.39 -0.92 -22.19
CA THR A 262 -23.85 0.47 -21.95
C THR A 262 -22.98 1.30 -21.00
N ALA A 263 -22.08 2.09 -21.59
CA ALA A 263 -22.03 3.53 -21.38
C ALA A 263 -21.00 4.15 -22.35
N GLU A 264 -21.47 5.01 -23.25
CA GLU A 264 -20.67 5.94 -24.07
C GLU A 264 -20.04 7.07 -23.23
N LYS A 265 -19.96 6.91 -21.91
CA LYS A 265 -19.15 7.78 -21.06
C LYS A 265 -17.71 7.27 -21.08
N GLU A 266 -16.79 8.16 -21.45
CA GLU A 266 -15.38 8.05 -21.05
C GLU A 266 -15.34 7.56 -19.59
N PRO A 267 -14.62 6.47 -19.27
CA PRO A 267 -14.59 5.94 -17.92
C PRO A 267 -14.09 7.02 -16.97
N GLU A 268 -14.95 7.47 -16.06
CA GLU A 268 -14.57 8.38 -14.98
C GLU A 268 -13.36 7.74 -14.26
N HIS A 269 -12.20 8.39 -14.33
CA HIS A 269 -10.94 7.79 -13.93
C HIS A 269 -10.93 7.55 -12.41
N SER A 270 -10.85 6.29 -12.01
CA SER A 270 -10.62 5.92 -10.62
C SER A 270 -9.12 5.75 -10.39
N TYR A 271 -8.56 6.50 -9.46
CA TYR A 271 -7.15 6.38 -9.10
C TYR A 271 -6.91 5.13 -8.26
N HIS A 272 -5.88 4.36 -8.57
CA HIS A 272 -5.58 3.09 -7.89
C HIS A 272 -4.09 2.98 -7.57
N MET A 273 -3.76 2.69 -6.31
CA MET A 273 -2.38 2.49 -5.88
C MET A 273 -1.97 1.04 -6.11
N VAL A 274 -0.85 0.83 -6.81
CA VAL A 274 -0.22 -0.48 -7.00
C VAL A 274 1.25 -0.42 -6.61
N LEU A 275 1.88 -1.58 -6.46
CA LEU A 275 3.29 -1.67 -6.07
C LEU A 275 4.12 -2.26 -7.20
N VAL A 276 4.91 -1.46 -7.90
CA VAL A 276 5.75 -1.92 -9.01
C VAL A 276 6.88 -2.77 -8.49
N LYS A 277 7.04 -3.98 -9.02
CA LYS A 277 8.05 -4.97 -8.60
C LYS A 277 9.17 -5.13 -9.62
N ALA A 278 8.87 -5.00 -10.90
CA ALA A 278 9.85 -5.17 -11.97
C ALA A 278 9.40 -4.48 -13.26
N GLN A 279 10.35 -4.21 -14.15
CA GLN A 279 10.04 -3.89 -15.54
C GLN A 279 11.08 -4.46 -16.49
N ASP A 280 10.65 -4.78 -17.70
CA ASP A 280 11.51 -5.13 -18.83
C ASP A 280 11.20 -4.22 -20.05
N GLU A 281 11.73 -4.57 -21.22
CA GLU A 281 11.53 -3.78 -22.45
C GLU A 281 10.05 -3.68 -22.87
N ASN A 282 9.25 -4.69 -22.52
CA ASN A 282 7.88 -4.88 -22.98
C ASN A 282 6.83 -4.71 -21.88
N TRP A 283 7.17 -5.00 -20.62
CA TRP A 283 6.22 -5.13 -19.52
C TRP A 283 6.65 -4.35 -18.28
N VAL A 284 5.66 -3.85 -17.55
CA VAL A 284 5.80 -3.42 -16.16
C VAL A 284 4.98 -4.37 -15.29
N GLU A 285 5.65 -5.06 -14.36
CA GLU A 285 5.03 -5.95 -13.39
C GLU A 285 4.81 -5.23 -12.07
N PHE A 286 3.62 -5.38 -11.52
CA PHE A 286 3.23 -4.79 -10.25
C PHE A 286 2.33 -5.74 -9.46
N ARG A 287 2.34 -5.59 -8.15
CA ARG A 287 1.39 -6.23 -7.26
C ARG A 287 0.15 -5.35 -7.14
N ASN A 288 -1.01 -5.91 -7.46
CA ASN A 288 -2.31 -5.27 -7.31
C ASN A 288 -2.84 -5.55 -5.88
N PRO A 289 -3.22 -4.53 -5.09
CA PRO A 289 -3.71 -4.74 -3.73
C PRO A 289 -4.99 -5.58 -3.64
N TRP A 290 -5.72 -5.82 -4.72
CA TRP A 290 -6.88 -6.72 -4.74
C TRP A 290 -6.54 -8.19 -4.45
N GLY A 291 -5.28 -8.58 -4.61
CA GLY A 291 -4.84 -9.95 -4.39
C GLY A 291 -5.10 -10.88 -5.59
N PRO A 292 -5.07 -12.20 -5.37
CA PRO A 292 -5.20 -13.17 -6.45
C PRO A 292 -6.56 -13.10 -7.15
N THR A 293 -6.56 -12.75 -8.43
CA THR A 293 -7.74 -12.77 -9.31
C THR A 293 -7.92 -14.15 -9.97
N LYS A 294 -9.17 -14.55 -10.23
CA LYS A 294 -9.49 -15.89 -10.75
C LYS A 294 -9.37 -16.00 -12.27
N SER A 295 -9.43 -14.89 -12.99
CA SER A 295 -9.35 -14.87 -14.45
C SER A 295 -7.92 -14.66 -14.93
N LYS A 296 -7.35 -15.62 -15.67
CA LYS A 296 -6.03 -15.47 -16.33
C LYS A 296 -6.14 -14.92 -17.77
N GLN A 297 -7.31 -14.44 -18.17
CA GLN A 297 -7.49 -13.92 -19.53
C GLN A 297 -6.78 -12.57 -19.70
N LEU A 298 -6.24 -12.33 -20.90
CA LEU A 298 -5.83 -11.01 -21.34
C LEU A 298 -7.05 -10.09 -21.26
N SER A 299 -6.99 -9.06 -20.42
CA SER A 299 -8.07 -8.08 -20.38
C SER A 299 -8.03 -7.18 -21.61
N GLU A 300 -9.06 -6.34 -21.75
CA GLU A 300 -8.98 -5.10 -22.51
C GLU A 300 -7.66 -4.38 -22.15
N PHE A 301 -6.93 -3.83 -23.12
CA PHE A 301 -5.61 -3.17 -22.93
C PHE A 301 -4.39 -4.08 -22.73
N GLY A 302 -4.53 -5.41 -22.85
CA GLY A 302 -3.39 -6.34 -22.84
C GLY A 302 -2.79 -6.58 -21.45
N ARG A 303 -3.52 -6.25 -20.37
CA ARG A 303 -3.19 -6.65 -18.98
C ARG A 303 -3.05 -8.16 -18.92
N GLN A 304 -2.06 -8.64 -18.18
CA GLN A 304 -1.92 -10.05 -17.84
C GLN A 304 -1.97 -10.23 -16.33
N ILE A 305 -2.90 -11.06 -15.87
CA ILE A 305 -2.97 -11.53 -14.50
C ILE A 305 -1.97 -12.67 -14.32
N LEU A 306 -1.03 -12.46 -13.40
CA LEU A 306 -0.04 -13.45 -13.00
C LEU A 306 -0.52 -14.14 -11.71
N ASP A 307 0.31 -15.01 -11.14
CA ASP A 307 -0.03 -15.69 -9.89
C ASP A 307 0.12 -14.75 -8.67
N ASN A 308 -0.59 -15.08 -7.59
CA ASN A 308 -0.47 -14.44 -6.28
C ASN A 308 -0.73 -12.92 -6.26
N GLY A 309 -1.65 -12.42 -7.09
CA GLY A 309 -2.02 -10.99 -7.12
C GLY A 309 -1.00 -10.08 -7.81
N HIS A 310 -0.03 -10.67 -8.52
CA HIS A 310 0.81 -9.94 -9.46
C HIS A 310 0.09 -9.79 -10.79
N GLU A 311 0.31 -8.65 -11.42
CA GLU A 311 -0.21 -8.32 -12.74
C GLU A 311 0.87 -7.60 -13.54
N ARG A 312 0.70 -7.55 -14.86
CA ARG A 312 1.55 -6.72 -15.71
C ARG A 312 0.77 -6.05 -16.83
N PHE A 313 1.21 -4.86 -17.18
CA PHE A 313 0.75 -4.12 -18.36
C PHE A 313 1.87 -4.03 -19.40
N PRO A 314 1.52 -3.95 -20.71
CA PRO A 314 2.47 -3.49 -21.70
C PRO A 314 3.05 -2.14 -21.26
N ARG A 315 4.35 -1.96 -21.42
CA ARG A 315 5.09 -0.80 -20.90
C ARG A 315 4.45 0.53 -21.32
N ALA A 316 4.09 0.66 -22.60
CA ALA A 316 3.44 1.85 -23.12
C ALA A 316 2.07 2.13 -22.47
N GLU A 317 1.28 1.09 -22.21
CA GLU A 317 -0.03 1.22 -21.56
C GLU A 317 0.11 1.59 -20.09
N PHE A 318 1.07 0.99 -19.38
CA PHE A 318 1.37 1.35 -18.00
C PHE A 318 1.70 2.84 -17.87
N TYR A 319 2.62 3.37 -18.69
CA TYR A 319 3.02 4.78 -18.61
C TYR A 319 1.95 5.75 -19.08
N LYS A 320 1.05 5.33 -19.97
CA LYS A 320 -0.14 6.11 -20.33
C LYS A 320 -1.08 6.29 -19.12
N ARG A 321 -1.13 5.30 -18.22
CA ARG A 321 -1.99 5.29 -17.03
C ARG A 321 -1.33 5.89 -15.80
N LEU A 322 0.00 5.92 -15.76
CA LEU A 322 0.75 6.40 -14.62
C LEU A 322 0.40 7.86 -14.32
N ASN A 323 -0.13 8.08 -13.12
CA ASN A 323 -0.46 9.41 -12.64
C ASN A 323 0.71 10.02 -11.86
N TYR A 324 1.19 9.28 -10.85
CA TYR A 324 2.36 9.65 -10.06
C TYR A 324 3.00 8.41 -9.41
N ALA A 325 4.26 8.55 -9.01
CA ALA A 325 4.95 7.60 -8.13
C ALA A 325 5.23 8.25 -6.77
N VAL A 326 5.36 7.43 -5.73
CA VAL A 326 5.85 7.82 -4.41
C VAL A 326 7.33 7.46 -4.34
N ILE A 327 8.20 8.47 -4.21
CA ILE A 327 9.66 8.26 -4.23
C ILE A 327 10.35 9.09 -3.14
N PRO A 328 11.59 8.73 -2.73
CA PRO A 328 12.38 9.54 -1.80
C PRO A 328 12.55 10.99 -2.27
N GLU A 329 12.35 11.95 -1.36
CA GLU A 329 12.57 13.36 -1.64
C GLU A 329 14.02 13.60 -2.04
N GLY A 330 14.23 14.38 -3.12
CA GLY A 330 15.56 14.68 -3.62
C GLY A 330 16.24 13.53 -4.36
N TRP A 331 15.52 12.43 -4.64
CA TRP A 331 16.02 11.42 -5.56
C TRP A 331 16.21 12.03 -6.95
N ALA A 332 17.46 12.04 -7.40
CA ALA A 332 17.85 12.43 -8.74
C ALA A 332 18.65 11.31 -9.37
N MET A 333 18.52 11.14 -10.69
CA MET A 333 19.44 10.31 -11.44
C MET A 333 20.85 10.88 -11.27
N THR A 334 21.80 10.03 -10.89
CA THR A 334 23.21 10.42 -10.85
C THR A 334 23.71 10.70 -12.26
N ALA A 335 24.69 11.59 -12.41
CA ALA A 335 25.31 11.88 -13.70
C ALA A 335 25.90 10.63 -14.39
N ASP A 336 26.25 9.59 -13.62
CA ASP A 336 26.72 8.32 -14.17
C ASP A 336 25.57 7.40 -14.62
N GLN A 337 24.40 7.47 -13.98
CA GLN A 337 23.16 6.88 -14.49
C GLN A 337 22.72 7.58 -15.79
N GLU A 338 22.84 8.91 -15.88
CA GLU A 338 22.58 9.69 -17.11
C GLU A 338 23.62 9.45 -18.22
N ARG A 339 24.90 9.24 -17.88
CA ARG A 339 25.96 8.98 -18.85
C ARG A 339 25.96 7.55 -19.38
N ASN A 340 25.78 6.55 -18.51
CA ASN A 340 25.61 5.15 -18.94
C ASN A 340 24.34 4.93 -19.78
N TRP A 341 23.36 5.83 -19.64
CA TRP A 341 22.18 5.94 -20.50
C TRP A 341 22.53 6.41 -21.92
N SER A 342 23.29 7.50 -22.06
CA SER A 342 23.64 8.11 -23.36
C SER A 342 24.41 7.18 -24.30
N ILE A 343 25.03 6.13 -23.77
CA ILE A 343 25.85 5.16 -24.51
C ILE A 343 25.05 3.90 -24.92
N LYS A 344 23.88 3.64 -24.30
CA LYS A 344 23.07 2.43 -24.54
C LYS A 344 21.76 2.66 -25.30
N ALA A 345 21.37 3.91 -25.57
CA ALA A 345 20.31 4.17 -26.54
C ALA A 345 20.80 3.69 -27.93
N PRO A 346 20.04 2.87 -28.67
CA PRO A 346 20.39 2.59 -30.06
C PRO A 346 20.46 3.94 -30.79
N LEU A 347 21.62 4.26 -31.35
CA LEU A 347 21.77 5.39 -32.25
C LEU A 347 20.61 5.33 -33.26
N PRO A 348 19.89 6.43 -33.52
CA PRO A 348 18.87 6.42 -34.54
C PRO A 348 19.56 6.01 -35.84
N THR A 349 19.19 4.85 -36.37
CA THR A 349 19.57 4.39 -37.71
C THR A 349 18.74 5.18 -38.74
N GLY A 350 18.82 6.50 -38.66
CA GLY A 350 18.33 7.43 -39.66
C GLY A 350 19.53 7.99 -40.39
N ARG A 351 19.60 7.76 -41.70
CA ARG A 351 20.53 8.47 -42.59
C ARG A 351 20.44 9.98 -42.31
N PRO A 352 21.56 10.73 -42.38
CA PRO A 352 21.50 12.17 -42.24
C PRO A 352 20.58 12.74 -43.32
N ILE A 353 19.48 13.35 -42.89
CA ILE A 353 18.69 14.23 -43.74
C ILE A 353 19.53 15.50 -43.85
N GLU A 354 20.09 15.75 -45.03
CA GLU A 354 20.64 17.05 -45.39
C GLU A 354 19.52 18.09 -45.19
N ARG A 355 19.65 18.91 -44.15
CA ARG A 355 18.80 20.10 -43.98
C ARG A 355 19.34 21.18 -44.91
N GLU A 356 18.54 21.55 -45.90
CA GLU A 356 18.73 22.80 -46.63
C GLU A 356 18.75 23.98 -45.65
N ALA A 357 19.67 24.90 -45.88
CA ALA A 357 19.86 26.09 -45.07
C ALA A 357 18.60 26.97 -45.09
N PRO A 358 18.22 27.60 -43.96
CA PRO A 358 17.07 28.50 -43.92
C PRO A 358 17.36 29.76 -44.78
N GLN A 359 16.45 30.04 -45.71
CA GLN A 359 16.41 31.33 -46.42
C GLN A 359 16.08 32.46 -45.45
N ALA A 360 16.73 33.61 -45.67
CA ALA A 360 16.58 34.83 -44.88
C ALA A 360 15.15 35.40 -44.98
N PRO A 361 14.65 36.08 -43.93
CA PRO A 361 13.34 36.71 -43.95
C PRO A 361 13.34 38.00 -44.76
N GLU A 362 12.34 38.17 -45.63
CA GLU A 362 12.00 39.45 -46.26
C GLU A 362 11.15 40.34 -45.32
N PRO A 363 11.20 41.67 -45.49
CA PRO A 363 10.77 42.62 -44.47
C PRO A 363 9.26 42.94 -44.50
N GLU A 364 8.82 43.43 -43.35
CA GLU A 364 7.47 43.79 -42.93
C GLU A 364 6.65 44.65 -43.90
N SER A 365 5.34 44.40 -43.94
CA SER A 365 4.34 45.41 -44.32
C SER A 365 3.37 45.66 -43.17
N SER A 366 3.45 46.88 -42.65
CA SER A 366 2.54 47.56 -41.74
C SER A 366 1.07 47.46 -42.13
N LEU A 367 0.18 47.29 -41.14
CA LEU A 367 -1.04 48.11 -40.96
C LEU A 367 -1.77 47.69 -39.67
N ASP A 368 -1.86 48.65 -38.74
CA ASP A 368 -3.01 48.98 -37.88
C ASP A 368 -3.64 47.92 -36.95
N ARG A 369 -4.18 48.23 -35.77
CA ARG A 369 -4.12 49.31 -34.78
C ARG A 369 -5.07 48.82 -33.67
N THR A 370 -4.68 48.98 -32.41
CA THR A 370 -5.53 49.24 -31.23
C THR A 370 -6.79 48.39 -30.97
N LEU A 371 -6.81 47.67 -29.84
CA LEU A 371 -7.98 47.61 -28.94
C LEU A 371 -7.54 47.15 -27.54
N ALA A 372 -6.84 48.05 -26.85
CA ALA A 372 -6.91 48.15 -25.41
C ALA A 372 -8.09 49.08 -25.09
N GLN A 373 -9.22 48.53 -24.66
CA GLN A 373 -10.30 49.18 -23.91
C GLN A 373 -11.53 48.26 -23.89
N GLN A 374 -11.70 47.51 -22.80
CA GLN A 374 -13.00 47.31 -22.18
C GLN A 374 -12.76 46.75 -20.76
N GLU A 375 -12.64 47.69 -19.83
CA GLU A 375 -12.83 47.42 -18.41
C GLU A 375 -14.32 47.45 -18.06
N ALA A 376 -14.67 46.60 -17.10
CA ALA A 376 -15.53 46.85 -15.94
C ALA A 376 -17.04 46.49 -15.95
N ILE A 377 -17.43 46.02 -14.75
CA ILE A 377 -18.75 45.96 -14.10
C ILE A 377 -19.58 44.72 -14.50
N ILE A 378 -19.89 43.75 -13.61
CA ILE A 378 -20.76 43.85 -12.43
C ILE A 378 -20.28 42.93 -11.28
N ALA A 379 -20.06 43.54 -10.12
CA ALA A 379 -20.02 42.87 -8.82
C ALA A 379 -21.45 42.82 -8.24
N GLY A 380 -21.91 41.63 -7.84
CA GLY A 380 -23.17 41.43 -7.10
C GLY A 380 -22.90 41.04 -5.64
N PRO A 381 -23.79 41.40 -4.69
CA PRO A 381 -23.53 41.25 -3.26
C PRO A 381 -23.65 39.80 -2.77
N LEU A 382 -22.80 39.45 -1.80
CA LEU A 382 -22.82 38.19 -1.07
C LEU A 382 -24.09 38.07 -0.19
N PRO A 383 -24.71 36.86 -0.09
CA PRO A 383 -25.79 36.63 0.85
C PRO A 383 -25.29 36.58 2.31
N PRO A 384 -26.12 36.99 3.29
CA PRO A 384 -25.76 36.99 4.71
C PRO A 384 -25.69 35.57 5.30
N PRO A 385 -24.98 35.40 6.44
CA PRO A 385 -24.72 34.09 7.04
C PRO A 385 -26.00 33.49 7.64
N VAL A 386 -26.19 32.19 7.42
CA VAL A 386 -27.26 31.40 8.04
C VAL A 386 -26.84 31.06 9.47
N GLU A 387 -27.61 31.53 10.45
CA GLU A 387 -27.47 31.21 11.87
C GLU A 387 -27.84 29.74 12.14
N SER A 388 -27.01 29.08 12.95
CA SER A 388 -27.26 27.74 13.47
C SER A 388 -28.34 27.75 14.57
N PRO A 389 -29.30 26.80 14.58
CA PRO A 389 -30.18 26.64 15.73
C PRO A 389 -29.44 25.99 16.90
N LYS A 390 -29.42 26.74 17.99
CA LYS A 390 -28.99 26.36 19.34
C LYS A 390 -29.63 25.07 19.82
N GLU A 391 -28.78 24.30 20.50
CA GLU A 391 -29.12 23.25 21.44
C GLU A 391 -30.23 23.70 22.43
N LYS A 392 -31.25 22.86 22.59
CA LYS A 392 -32.01 22.72 23.83
C LYS A 392 -32.10 21.25 24.17
N GLY A 393 -31.52 20.88 25.30
CA GLY A 393 -31.53 19.52 25.78
C GLY A 393 -32.79 19.12 26.56
N ILE A 394 -32.64 17.94 27.16
CA ILE A 394 -33.21 17.46 28.43
C ILE A 394 -34.38 16.44 28.32
N LEU A 395 -34.01 15.21 28.74
CA LEU A 395 -34.75 14.17 29.49
C LEU A 395 -36.10 13.66 28.98
N ALA A 396 -36.17 12.36 28.68
CA ALA A 396 -36.85 11.38 29.56
C ALA A 396 -36.86 9.95 28.94
N SER A 397 -36.89 8.96 29.84
CA SER A 397 -37.36 7.58 29.63
C SER A 397 -36.33 6.51 29.25
N ILE A 398 -35.49 6.16 30.24
CA ILE A 398 -35.16 4.77 30.54
C ILE A 398 -36.37 4.18 31.27
N LEU A 399 -37.03 3.15 30.73
CA LEU A 399 -37.66 2.02 31.45
C LEU A 399 -38.45 1.12 30.48
N GLY A 400 -38.18 -0.19 30.54
CA GLY A 400 -38.98 -1.27 29.97
C GLY A 400 -38.60 -1.63 28.53
N LEU A 401 -38.60 -2.88 28.07
CA LEU A 401 -39.01 -4.17 28.64
C LEU A 401 -38.93 -5.12 27.44
N PHE A 402 -38.07 -6.14 27.45
CA PHE A 402 -38.16 -7.40 26.69
C PHE A 402 -37.12 -8.32 27.34
N ALA A 403 -37.44 -9.32 28.17
CA ALA A 403 -38.38 -10.43 28.02
C ALA A 403 -38.11 -11.24 26.75
#